data_AF-A0A072TDK8-F1
#
_entry.id   AF-A0A072TDK8-F1
#
_cell.length_a   1.000
_cell.length_b   1.000
_cell.length_c   1.000
_cell.angle_alpha   90.00
_cell.angle_beta   90.00
_cell.angle_gamma   90.00
#
_symmetry.space_group_name_H-M   'P 1'
#
loop_
_entity.id
_entity.type
_entity.pdbx_description
1 polymer ?
#
loop_
_entity_poly.entity_id
_entity_poly.type
_entity_poly.pdbx_seq_one_letter_code
_entity_poly.pdbx_strand_id
1 'polypeptide(L)'
;MDLHFTIYTPLTYYKDDNGMRRELPKETYTPHESKVHKREVSSSQDNEEVGLHSYGAVEATPIYINAAFRASANNEAYLFMNNEYVLINYARGSTNDYIINGPLYICDGYPSLARTPFGEHGIDCAFDTDKTQAYIFSANLCALIDYAPRTTDDKIVSGPMTITDMFPFFKDTVFERGLDAAFRAHSSNEAYLFRGGHYALINYSSKKLIHIETIRHGFPSLIGTVFENGVEAAFASHATKEAYLFKGEYYANIYYAPGSTDDYLIGGRVKLILSNWPSLKKILPRNNGRLDLHTHKDHPDEDNGSYDHIEL
;
A
#
# COMPACT_ATOMS: atom_id res chain seq x y z
N MET A 1 6.45 -15.75 -1.50
CA MET A 1 6.09 -15.77 -0.07
C MET A 1 5.03 -14.71 0.06
N ASP A 2 3.77 -15.13 0.24
CA ASP A 2 2.67 -14.20 0.45
C ASP A 2 2.82 -13.63 1.86
N LEU A 3 2.97 -12.31 2.00
CA LEU A 3 2.88 -11.67 3.30
C LEU A 3 1.46 -11.86 3.83
N HIS A 4 1.30 -12.71 4.84
CA HIS A 4 0.04 -12.87 5.56
C HIS A 4 -0.08 -11.77 6.61
N PHE A 5 -0.92 -10.76 6.34
CA PHE A 5 -1.33 -9.77 7.33
C PHE A 5 -2.37 -10.41 8.27
N THR A 6 -2.08 -10.46 9.57
CA THR A 6 -3.04 -10.85 10.62
C THR A 6 -3.44 -9.59 11.37
N ILE A 7 -4.70 -9.18 11.26
CA ILE A 7 -5.22 -7.99 11.94
C ILE A 7 -5.70 -8.40 13.34
N TYR A 8 -5.09 -7.86 14.39
CA TYR A 8 -5.43 -8.20 15.78
C TYR A 8 -6.61 -7.41 16.35
N THR A 9 -6.91 -6.23 15.79
CA THR A 9 -8.06 -5.40 16.19
C THR A 9 -8.86 -4.97 14.97
N PRO A 10 -10.06 -5.52 14.71
CA PRO A 10 -10.80 -5.20 13.51
C PRO A 10 -11.38 -3.77 13.58
N LEU A 11 -10.96 -2.89 12.66
CA LEU A 11 -11.62 -1.60 12.44
C LEU A 11 -12.96 -1.87 11.75
N THR A 12 -14.08 -1.42 12.33
CA THR A 12 -15.41 -1.68 11.76
C THR A 12 -15.98 -0.50 10.99
N TYR A 13 -15.38 0.70 11.06
CA TYR A 13 -15.93 1.91 10.44
C TYR A 13 -14.87 2.95 10.06
N TYR A 14 -15.24 3.90 9.20
CA TYR A 14 -14.48 5.10 8.84
C TYR A 14 -15.38 6.34 8.85
N LYS A 15 -14.82 7.56 8.73
CA LYS A 15 -15.59 8.79 8.50
C LYS A 15 -15.53 9.18 7.02
N ASP A 16 -16.67 9.43 6.39
CA ASP A 16 -16.73 9.90 5.00
C ASP A 16 -16.49 11.42 4.87
N ASP A 17 -16.51 11.93 3.64
CA ASP A 17 -16.30 13.35 3.29
C ASP A 17 -17.24 14.33 4.02
N ASN A 18 -18.38 13.86 4.55
CA ASN A 18 -19.31 14.69 5.33
C ASN A 18 -19.07 14.55 6.85
N GLY A 19 -17.96 13.92 7.25
CA GLY A 19 -17.65 13.56 8.63
C GLY A 19 -18.53 12.45 9.19
N MET A 20 -19.35 11.80 8.36
CA MET A 20 -20.33 10.82 8.82
C MET A 20 -19.69 9.44 8.92
N ARG A 21 -19.98 8.75 10.02
CA ARG A 21 -19.50 7.38 10.26
C ARG A 21 -20.14 6.40 9.26
N ARG A 22 -19.30 5.62 8.59
CA ARG A 22 -19.67 4.55 7.64
C ARG A 22 -19.03 3.24 8.06
N GLU A 23 -19.77 2.15 7.99
CA GLU A 23 -19.24 0.82 8.32
C GLU A 23 -18.38 0.28 7.17
N LEU A 24 -17.30 -0.43 7.51
CA LEU A 24 -16.44 -1.13 6.55
C LEU A 24 -17.13 -2.43 6.09
N PRO A 25 -16.90 -2.89 4.85
CA PRO A 25 -17.46 -4.16 4.39
C PRO A 25 -17.06 -5.33 5.30
N LYS A 26 -18.00 -6.20 5.70
CA LYS A 26 -17.73 -7.32 6.65
C LYS A 26 -16.66 -8.32 6.16
N GLU A 27 -16.45 -8.39 4.85
CA GLU A 27 -15.49 -9.28 4.18
C GLU A 27 -14.02 -8.87 4.38
N THR A 28 -13.77 -7.78 5.12
CA THR A 28 -12.44 -7.23 5.41
C THR A 28 -11.73 -7.93 6.57
N TYR A 29 -12.44 -8.81 7.30
CA TYR A 29 -11.91 -9.50 8.48
C TYR A 29 -12.32 -10.97 8.48
N THR A 30 -11.52 -11.80 7.84
CA THR A 30 -11.39 -13.20 8.27
C THR A 30 -9.97 -13.39 8.77
N PRO A 31 -9.74 -13.45 10.09
CA PRO A 31 -8.55 -14.14 10.58
C PRO A 31 -8.64 -15.53 9.97
N HIS A 32 -7.68 -15.89 9.13
CA HIS A 32 -7.60 -17.28 8.71
C HIS A 32 -7.37 -18.05 10.02
N GLU A 33 -8.41 -18.74 10.51
CA GLU A 33 -8.30 -19.60 11.69
C GLU A 33 -7.25 -20.65 11.34
N SER A 34 -6.02 -20.39 11.77
CA SER A 34 -5.04 -21.43 11.99
C SER A 34 -5.74 -22.41 12.90
N LYS A 35 -6.18 -23.56 12.37
CA LYS A 35 -6.66 -24.68 13.16
C LYS A 35 -5.53 -25.08 14.10
N VAL A 36 -5.46 -24.42 15.26
CA VAL A 36 -4.67 -24.87 16.40
C VAL A 36 -5.22 -26.25 16.68
N HIS A 37 -4.45 -27.27 16.31
CA HIS A 37 -4.72 -28.62 16.76
C HIS A 37 -4.70 -28.56 18.28
N LYS A 38 -5.91 -28.62 18.86
CA LYS A 38 -6.16 -28.65 20.29
C LYS A 38 -5.44 -29.89 20.83
N ARG A 39 -4.21 -29.72 21.33
CA ARG A 39 -3.60 -30.74 22.19
C ARG A 39 -4.36 -30.71 23.50
N GLU A 40 -4.90 -31.85 23.86
CA GLU A 40 -5.65 -32.09 25.09
C GLU A 40 -4.81 -31.66 26.30
N VAL A 41 -5.44 -30.85 27.15
CA VAL A 41 -4.86 -30.37 28.40
C VAL A 41 -4.98 -31.50 29.42
N SER A 42 -3.82 -32.03 29.84
CA SER A 42 -3.73 -32.81 31.07
C SER A 42 -3.63 -31.84 32.26
N SER A 43 -4.44 -32.12 33.27
CA SER A 43 -4.71 -31.31 34.44
C SER A 43 -3.55 -31.25 35.44
N SER A 44 -3.22 -30.05 35.90
CA SER A 44 -3.06 -29.76 37.34
C SER A 44 -2.89 -28.26 37.57
N GLN A 45 -3.48 -27.81 38.67
CA GLN A 45 -3.52 -26.45 39.21
C GLN A 45 -2.11 -25.91 39.44
N ASP A 46 -1.91 -24.60 39.18
CA ASP A 46 -1.42 -23.64 40.17
C ASP A 46 -1.52 -22.21 39.61
N ASN A 47 -2.04 -21.31 40.45
CA ASN A 47 -2.21 -19.88 40.18
C ASN A 47 -0.87 -19.17 40.40
N GLU A 48 -0.20 -18.77 39.32
CA GLU A 48 0.81 -17.71 39.38
C GLU A 48 0.55 -16.70 38.24
N GLU A 49 0.44 -15.44 38.66
CA GLU A 49 0.70 -14.19 37.93
C GLU A 49 0.94 -14.34 36.42
N VAL A 50 -0.03 -13.90 35.61
CA VAL A 50 0.07 -13.88 34.14
C VAL A 50 1.11 -12.84 33.73
N GLY A 51 2.38 -13.23 33.79
CA GLY A 51 3.49 -12.52 33.17
C GLY A 51 3.20 -12.39 31.68
N LEU A 52 3.30 -11.15 31.19
CA LEU A 52 3.19 -10.80 29.78
C LEU A 52 4.33 -11.50 29.01
N HIS A 53 4.11 -12.74 28.60
CA HIS A 53 5.07 -13.49 27.82
C HIS A 53 5.19 -12.84 26.44
N SER A 54 6.31 -12.14 26.26
CA SER A 54 6.79 -11.62 24.98
C SER A 54 6.78 -12.75 23.96
N TYR A 55 5.89 -12.65 22.96
CA TYR A 55 5.96 -13.51 21.79
C TYR A 55 7.32 -13.31 21.11
N GLY A 56 8.01 -14.44 20.94
CA GLY A 56 9.39 -14.52 20.51
C GLY A 56 9.65 -13.78 19.20
N ALA A 57 10.90 -13.33 19.06
CA ALA A 57 11.44 -12.68 17.89
C ALA A 57 11.09 -13.47 16.60
N VAL A 58 10.02 -13.04 15.93
CA VAL A 58 9.85 -13.25 14.50
C VAL A 58 11.04 -12.54 13.88
N GLU A 59 11.93 -13.26 13.19
CA GLU A 59 13.01 -12.63 12.43
C GLU A 59 12.40 -11.52 11.60
N ALA A 60 12.74 -10.27 11.93
CA ALA A 60 12.15 -9.10 11.31
C ALA A 60 12.54 -9.10 9.84
N THR A 61 11.63 -9.51 8.97
CA THR A 61 11.83 -9.42 7.53
C THR A 61 11.94 -7.94 7.16
N PRO A 62 13.02 -7.52 6.47
CA PRO A 62 13.20 -6.12 6.11
C PRO A 62 12.13 -5.72 5.09
N ILE A 63 11.35 -4.70 5.42
CA ILE A 63 10.35 -4.09 4.53
C ILE A 63 11.01 -2.92 3.80
N TYR A 64 10.94 -2.94 2.47
CA TYR A 64 11.38 -1.84 1.62
C TYR A 64 10.20 -0.95 1.26
N ILE A 65 9.72 -0.97 0.01
CA ILE A 65 8.64 -0.10 -0.46
C ILE A 65 7.46 -0.99 -0.81
N ASN A 66 6.31 -0.77 -0.15
CA ASN A 66 5.07 -1.51 -0.37
C ASN A 66 4.18 -0.89 -1.43
N ALA A 67 4.22 0.43 -1.60
CA ALA A 67 3.46 1.11 -2.64
C ALA A 67 4.16 2.40 -3.03
N ALA A 68 3.83 2.91 -4.21
CA ALA A 68 4.25 4.23 -4.62
C ALA A 68 3.24 4.85 -5.59
N PHE A 69 3.20 6.17 -5.64
CA PHE A 69 2.57 6.88 -6.75
C PHE A 69 3.28 8.20 -7.03
N ARG A 70 3.18 8.67 -8.28
CA ARG A 70 3.77 9.94 -8.71
C ARG A 70 2.94 11.10 -8.16
N ALA A 71 3.59 12.05 -7.50
CA ALA A 71 2.91 13.28 -7.09
C ALA A 71 2.65 14.19 -8.30
N SER A 72 1.70 15.12 -8.17
CA SER A 72 1.42 16.12 -9.21
C SER A 72 2.56 17.13 -9.38
N ALA A 73 3.39 17.31 -8.36
CA ALA A 73 4.58 18.15 -8.41
C ALA A 73 5.74 17.42 -9.12
N ASN A 74 6.43 18.16 -9.99
CA ASN A 74 7.46 17.59 -10.86
C ASN A 74 8.61 16.94 -10.05
N ASN A 75 9.03 15.76 -10.51
CA ASN A 75 10.04 14.89 -9.88
C ASN A 75 9.73 14.48 -8.42
N GLU A 76 8.47 14.55 -8.00
CA GLU A 76 8.04 14.10 -6.68
C GLU A 76 7.27 12.78 -6.74
N ALA A 77 7.43 11.95 -5.71
CA ALA A 77 6.69 10.70 -5.55
C ALA A 77 6.43 10.42 -4.07
N TYR A 78 5.29 9.79 -3.79
CA TYR A 78 4.98 9.22 -2.48
C TYR A 78 5.42 7.77 -2.47
N LEU A 79 6.18 7.37 -1.46
CA LEU A 79 6.59 5.98 -1.23
C LEU A 79 6.04 5.53 0.13
N PHE A 80 5.39 4.38 0.15
CA PHE A 80 4.79 3.80 1.36
C PHE A 80 5.61 2.62 1.82
N MET A 81 5.85 2.55 3.13
CA MET A 81 6.51 1.45 3.79
C MET A 81 5.82 1.19 5.12
N ASN A 82 5.22 0.01 5.27
CA ASN A 82 4.35 -0.30 6.40
C ASN A 82 3.19 0.73 6.49
N ASN A 83 2.86 1.20 7.70
CA ASN A 83 1.93 2.30 7.94
C ASN A 83 2.57 3.69 7.90
N GLU A 84 3.79 3.81 7.35
CA GLU A 84 4.49 5.07 7.16
C GLU A 84 4.61 5.41 5.67
N TYR A 85 4.86 6.69 5.37
CA TYR A 85 5.20 7.14 4.03
C TYR A 85 6.27 8.22 4.05
N VAL A 86 6.91 8.41 2.90
CA VAL A 86 7.77 9.55 2.60
C VAL A 86 7.31 10.22 1.32
N LEU A 87 7.48 11.54 1.26
CA LEU A 87 7.43 12.30 0.02
C LEU A 87 8.86 12.65 -0.39
N ILE A 88 9.25 12.22 -1.58
CA ILE A 88 10.63 12.32 -2.06
C ILE A 88 10.68 13.12 -3.36
N ASN A 89 11.70 13.97 -3.52
CA ASN A 89 12.15 14.37 -4.84
C ASN A 89 13.11 13.29 -5.35
N TYR A 90 12.71 12.52 -6.35
CA TYR A 90 13.50 11.38 -6.83
C TYR A 90 14.61 11.76 -7.82
N ALA A 91 14.85 13.05 -8.04
CA ALA A 91 15.97 13.60 -8.79
C ALA A 91 16.28 12.86 -10.11
N ARG A 92 15.25 12.67 -10.94
CA ARG A 92 15.27 11.86 -12.17
C ARG A 92 16.58 12.00 -12.95
N GLY A 93 17.24 10.87 -13.20
CA GLY A 93 18.51 10.80 -13.95
C GLY A 93 19.76 11.12 -13.14
N SER A 94 19.65 11.32 -11.83
CA SER A 94 20.77 11.54 -10.90
C SER A 94 20.53 10.79 -9.57
N THR A 95 21.50 10.87 -8.65
CA THR A 95 21.40 10.34 -7.28
C THR A 95 21.34 11.48 -6.25
N ASN A 96 20.85 12.66 -6.66
CA ASN A 96 20.70 13.83 -5.80
C ASN A 96 19.27 13.90 -5.22
N ASP A 97 18.64 12.74 -5.01
CA ASP A 97 17.33 12.64 -4.39
C ASP A 97 17.37 13.15 -2.95
N TYR A 98 16.24 13.68 -2.50
CA TYR A 98 16.09 14.16 -1.13
C TYR A 98 14.66 14.00 -0.63
N ILE A 99 14.54 13.72 0.66
CA ILE A 99 13.24 13.63 1.35
C ILE A 99 12.68 15.03 1.50
N ILE A 100 11.49 15.24 0.96
CA ILE A 100 10.73 16.48 1.09
C ILE A 100 9.95 16.47 2.40
N ASN A 101 9.30 15.36 2.71
CA ASN A 101 8.54 15.17 3.94
C ASN A 101 8.61 13.73 4.42
N GLY A 102 8.54 13.57 5.73
CA GLY A 102 8.55 12.28 6.42
C GLY A 102 9.92 11.73 6.78
N PRO A 103 9.95 10.48 7.28
CA PRO A 103 8.81 9.58 7.35
C PRO A 103 7.73 10.01 8.34
N LEU A 104 6.45 9.84 7.96
CA LEU A 104 5.28 10.09 8.81
C LEU A 104 4.37 8.86 8.77
N TYR A 105 3.62 8.63 9.85
CA TYR A 105 2.49 7.71 9.78
C TYR A 105 1.46 8.22 8.76
N ILE A 106 0.83 7.30 8.05
CA ILE A 106 -0.18 7.65 7.03
C ILE A 106 -1.35 8.36 7.69
N CYS A 107 -1.82 7.90 8.85
CA CYS A 107 -2.92 8.53 9.59
C CYS A 107 -2.61 9.96 10.09
N ASP A 108 -1.34 10.27 10.36
CA ASP A 108 -0.91 11.61 10.76
C ASP A 108 -0.78 12.57 9.56
N GLY A 109 -0.28 12.06 8.43
CA GLY A 109 -0.09 12.87 7.23
C GLY A 109 -1.35 13.03 6.37
N TYR A 110 -2.31 12.13 6.53
CA TYR A 110 -3.57 12.10 5.80
C TYR A 110 -4.73 11.89 6.78
N PRO A 111 -5.23 12.94 7.46
CA PRO A 111 -6.31 12.82 8.43
C PRO A 111 -7.57 12.12 7.92
N SER A 112 -7.87 12.17 6.61
CA SER A 112 -9.02 11.43 6.05
C SER A 112 -8.84 9.91 6.07
N LEU A 113 -7.60 9.43 6.18
CA LEU A 113 -7.25 8.02 6.26
C LEU A 113 -7.09 7.51 7.70
N ALA A 114 -7.17 8.39 8.70
CA ALA A 114 -7.15 7.98 10.10
C ALA A 114 -8.31 7.01 10.38
N ARG A 115 -8.03 5.93 11.12
CA ARG A 115 -9.01 4.88 11.46
C ARG A 115 -9.55 4.13 10.23
N THR A 116 -8.79 4.12 9.14
CA THR A 116 -9.04 3.27 7.97
C THR A 116 -7.94 2.21 7.87
N PRO A 117 -8.16 1.09 7.16
CA PRO A 117 -7.11 0.12 6.90
C PRO A 117 -5.85 0.74 6.26
N PHE A 118 -6.03 1.77 5.42
CA PHE A 118 -4.91 2.50 4.80
C PHE A 118 -4.04 3.25 5.82
N GLY A 119 -4.67 3.92 6.79
CA GLY A 119 -3.97 4.71 7.81
C GLY A 119 -3.36 3.85 8.92
N GLU A 120 -4.04 2.78 9.32
CA GLU A 120 -3.62 1.95 10.45
C GLU A 120 -2.68 0.81 10.05
N HIS A 121 -2.96 0.13 8.93
CA HIS A 121 -2.18 -1.03 8.47
C HIS A 121 -1.23 -0.70 7.33
N GLY A 122 -1.50 0.38 6.59
CA GLY A 122 -0.66 0.82 5.49
C GLY A 122 -1.29 0.65 4.12
N ILE A 123 -0.61 1.23 3.14
CA ILE A 123 -0.97 1.17 1.72
C ILE A 123 0.00 0.20 1.02
N ASP A 124 -0.53 -0.85 0.41
CA ASP A 124 0.21 -1.95 -0.20
C ASP A 124 0.17 -1.97 -1.74
N CYS A 125 -0.60 -1.06 -2.34
CA CYS A 125 -0.50 -0.71 -3.75
C CYS A 125 -1.10 0.69 -3.95
N ALA A 126 -0.60 1.45 -4.93
CA ALA A 126 -1.17 2.73 -5.30
C ALA A 126 -0.82 3.11 -6.73
N PHE A 127 -1.60 4.02 -7.33
CA PHE A 127 -1.22 4.73 -8.55
C PHE A 127 -1.92 6.07 -8.66
N ASP A 128 -1.24 7.05 -9.26
CA ASP A 128 -1.80 8.38 -9.50
C ASP A 128 -2.82 8.36 -10.64
N THR A 129 -3.76 9.30 -10.58
CA THR A 129 -4.69 9.61 -11.67
C THR A 129 -4.52 11.07 -12.05
N ASP A 130 -5.56 11.75 -12.52
CA ASP A 130 -5.47 13.16 -12.90
C ASP A 130 -5.43 14.07 -11.68
N LYS A 131 -4.74 15.21 -11.84
CA LYS A 131 -4.63 16.25 -10.81
C LYS A 131 -3.99 15.69 -9.53
N THR A 132 -4.70 15.80 -8.41
CA THR A 132 -4.26 15.44 -7.06
C THR A 132 -4.93 14.16 -6.57
N GLN A 133 -5.41 13.30 -7.48
CA GLN A 133 -6.11 12.07 -7.11
C GLN A 133 -5.25 10.83 -7.31
N ALA A 134 -5.41 9.85 -6.43
CA ALA A 134 -4.74 8.56 -6.52
C ALA A 134 -5.67 7.43 -6.05
N TYR A 135 -5.54 6.25 -6.65
CA TYR A 135 -6.09 5.04 -6.06
C TYR A 135 -5.08 4.47 -5.07
N ILE A 136 -5.56 4.10 -3.90
CA ILE A 136 -4.79 3.42 -2.85
C ILE A 136 -5.45 2.11 -2.49
N PHE A 137 -4.64 1.13 -2.09
CA PHE A 137 -5.07 -0.23 -1.79
C PHE A 137 -4.49 -0.68 -0.45
N SER A 138 -5.23 -1.55 0.23
CA SER A 138 -4.81 -2.27 1.43
C SER A 138 -5.53 -3.61 1.44
N ALA A 139 -4.79 -4.69 1.20
CA ALA A 139 -5.32 -6.03 0.92
C ALA A 139 -6.40 -6.01 -0.19
N ASN A 140 -7.63 -6.43 0.12
CA ASN A 140 -8.74 -6.45 -0.84
C ASN A 140 -9.55 -5.15 -0.89
N LEU A 141 -9.14 -4.11 -0.15
CA LEU A 141 -9.81 -2.82 -0.12
C LEU A 141 -9.09 -1.79 -0.98
N CYS A 142 -9.88 -0.85 -1.50
CA CYS A 142 -9.35 0.30 -2.21
C CYS A 142 -10.19 1.55 -2.01
N ALA A 143 -9.56 2.69 -2.24
CA ALA A 143 -10.19 4.01 -2.24
C ALA A 143 -9.59 4.88 -3.35
N LEU A 144 -10.40 5.78 -3.90
CA LEU A 144 -9.92 6.94 -4.64
C LEU A 144 -9.80 8.09 -3.65
N ILE A 145 -8.61 8.66 -3.53
CA ILE A 145 -8.35 9.80 -2.65
C ILE A 145 -8.02 11.04 -3.47
N ASP A 146 -8.25 12.22 -2.89
CA ASP A 146 -7.57 13.45 -3.24
C ASP A 146 -6.52 13.70 -2.16
N TYR A 147 -5.23 13.62 -2.51
CA TYR A 147 -4.14 13.65 -1.54
C TYR A 147 -3.68 15.08 -1.19
N ALA A 148 -4.36 16.11 -1.70
CA ALA A 148 -4.19 17.52 -1.33
C ALA A 148 -2.72 17.93 -1.01
N PRO A 149 -1.83 17.94 -2.01
CA PRO A 149 -0.40 18.07 -1.78
C PRO A 149 -0.06 19.32 -0.97
N ARG A 150 0.82 19.16 0.02
CA ARG A 150 1.31 20.23 0.93
C ARG A 150 0.27 20.76 1.92
N THR A 151 -0.94 20.18 1.99
CA THR A 151 -1.94 20.50 3.02
C THR A 151 -2.35 19.23 3.77
N THR A 152 -3.28 19.35 4.70
CA THR A 152 -3.94 18.25 5.43
C THR A 152 -5.43 18.18 5.11
N ASP A 153 -5.82 18.71 3.95
CA ASP A 153 -7.21 18.76 3.46
C ASP A 153 -7.50 17.58 2.51
N ASP A 154 -6.77 16.47 2.68
CA ASP A 154 -6.99 15.25 1.93
C ASP A 154 -8.37 14.66 2.24
N LYS A 155 -8.89 13.87 1.30
CA LYS A 155 -10.22 13.28 1.41
C LYS A 155 -10.36 11.99 0.63
N ILE A 156 -11.32 11.16 1.05
CA ILE A 156 -11.69 9.93 0.36
C ILE A 156 -12.81 10.24 -0.63
N VAL A 157 -12.44 10.47 -1.88
CA VAL A 157 -13.38 10.79 -2.97
C VAL A 157 -14.33 9.61 -3.26
N SER A 158 -13.86 8.37 -3.12
CA SER A 158 -14.69 7.18 -3.30
C SER A 158 -14.12 5.98 -2.54
N GLY A 159 -14.99 5.19 -1.92
CA GLY A 159 -14.61 4.08 -1.04
C GLY A 159 -14.52 4.52 0.43
N PRO A 160 -13.86 3.73 1.30
CA PRO A 160 -13.24 2.43 1.03
C PRO A 160 -14.29 1.38 0.62
N MET A 161 -13.94 0.54 -0.36
CA MET A 161 -14.77 -0.60 -0.80
C MET A 161 -13.87 -1.72 -1.31
N THR A 162 -14.43 -2.89 -1.62
CA THR A 162 -13.63 -3.98 -2.18
C THR A 162 -13.09 -3.63 -3.57
N ILE A 163 -12.00 -4.29 -3.99
CA ILE A 163 -11.46 -4.13 -5.34
C ILE A 163 -12.52 -4.44 -6.40
N THR A 164 -13.36 -5.46 -6.19
CA THR A 164 -14.41 -5.86 -7.12
C THR A 164 -15.61 -4.90 -7.12
N ASP A 165 -15.89 -4.20 -6.04
CA ASP A 165 -16.89 -3.12 -6.06
C ASP A 165 -16.39 -1.92 -6.87
N MET A 166 -15.11 -1.57 -6.70
CA MET A 166 -14.49 -0.44 -7.41
C MET A 166 -14.20 -0.74 -8.89
N PHE A 167 -13.83 -1.99 -9.18
CA PHE A 167 -13.43 -2.51 -10.48
C PHE A 167 -14.05 -3.90 -10.71
N PRO A 168 -15.34 -3.98 -11.09
CA PRO A 168 -16.09 -5.24 -11.20
C PRO A 168 -15.48 -6.28 -12.15
N PHE A 169 -14.71 -5.84 -13.13
CA PHE A 169 -14.02 -6.71 -14.08
C PHE A 169 -12.87 -7.52 -13.47
N PHE A 170 -12.48 -7.28 -12.21
CA PHE A 170 -11.50 -8.11 -11.50
C PHE A 170 -12.11 -9.31 -10.78
N LYS A 171 -13.44 -9.44 -10.77
CA LYS A 171 -14.09 -10.62 -10.20
C LYS A 171 -13.65 -11.90 -10.90
N ASP A 172 -13.40 -12.95 -10.12
CA ASP A 172 -12.90 -14.25 -10.56
C ASP A 172 -11.52 -14.19 -11.24
N THR A 173 -10.74 -13.12 -11.01
CA THR A 173 -9.36 -12.98 -11.49
C THR A 173 -8.34 -13.04 -10.34
N VAL A 174 -7.06 -13.16 -10.67
CA VAL A 174 -5.97 -13.12 -9.67
C VAL A 174 -5.90 -11.80 -8.89
N PHE A 175 -6.51 -10.73 -9.42
CA PHE A 175 -6.50 -9.38 -8.85
C PHE A 175 -7.65 -9.13 -7.86
N GLU A 176 -8.62 -10.05 -7.75
CA GLU A 176 -9.84 -9.87 -6.91
C GLU A 176 -9.51 -9.55 -5.45
N ARG A 177 -8.48 -10.18 -4.91
CA ARG A 177 -8.15 -10.17 -3.48
C ARG A 177 -6.97 -9.30 -3.10
N GLY A 178 -6.39 -8.58 -4.07
CA GLY A 178 -5.25 -7.71 -3.83
C GLY A 178 -4.44 -7.42 -5.08
N LEU A 179 -3.63 -6.36 -4.97
CA LEU A 179 -2.67 -5.91 -5.97
C LEU A 179 -1.31 -5.79 -5.28
N ASP A 180 -0.23 -6.06 -6.02
CA ASP A 180 1.12 -5.93 -5.49
C ASP A 180 1.76 -4.58 -5.86
N ALA A 181 1.43 -4.04 -7.04
CA ALA A 181 1.95 -2.75 -7.49
C ALA A 181 1.05 -2.17 -8.58
N ALA A 182 1.14 -0.87 -8.82
CA ALA A 182 0.52 -0.25 -9.98
C ALA A 182 1.29 0.99 -10.43
N PHE A 183 1.14 1.36 -11.70
CA PHE A 183 1.56 2.68 -12.17
C PHE A 183 0.66 3.19 -13.28
N ARG A 184 0.54 4.51 -13.36
CA ARG A 184 -0.23 5.19 -14.41
C ARG A 184 0.50 5.13 -15.76
N ALA A 185 -0.20 4.71 -16.80
CA ALA A 185 0.33 4.79 -18.17
C ALA A 185 0.32 6.23 -18.69
N HIS A 186 1.15 6.52 -19.69
CA HIS A 186 1.21 7.83 -20.33
C HIS A 186 -0.05 8.11 -21.17
N SER A 187 -0.69 7.07 -21.70
CA SER A 187 -1.99 7.16 -22.34
C SER A 187 -3.03 7.71 -21.36
N SER A 188 -3.99 8.48 -21.88
CA SER A 188 -5.05 9.05 -21.05
C SER A 188 -5.86 7.94 -20.39
N ASN A 189 -5.91 7.97 -19.07
CA ASN A 189 -6.77 7.13 -18.24
C ASN A 189 -6.41 5.64 -18.14
N GLU A 190 -5.18 5.26 -18.50
CA GLU A 190 -4.73 3.87 -18.41
C GLU A 190 -3.77 3.64 -17.23
N ALA A 191 -3.80 2.44 -16.67
CA ALA A 191 -2.88 2.02 -15.61
C ALA A 191 -2.52 0.54 -15.74
N TYR A 192 -1.27 0.21 -15.38
CA TYR A 192 -0.76 -1.15 -15.25
C TYR A 192 -0.85 -1.56 -13.78
N LEU A 193 -1.52 -2.67 -13.48
CA LEU A 193 -1.71 -3.21 -12.13
C LEU A 193 -1.09 -4.62 -12.08
N PHE A 194 -0.27 -4.91 -11.09
CA PHE A 194 0.51 -6.15 -10.98
C PHE A 194 0.00 -7.02 -9.84
N ARG A 195 0.02 -8.34 -10.04
CA ARG A 195 -0.25 -9.35 -9.00
C ARG A 195 0.43 -10.66 -9.37
N GLY A 196 1.35 -11.10 -8.53
CA GLY A 196 2.22 -12.25 -8.81
C GLY A 196 2.93 -12.10 -10.16
N GLY A 197 2.96 -13.17 -10.96
CA GLY A 197 3.54 -13.14 -12.31
C GLY A 197 2.70 -12.47 -13.40
N HIS A 198 1.60 -11.79 -13.04
CA HIS A 198 0.65 -11.20 -14.00
C HIS A 198 0.55 -9.68 -13.86
N TYR A 199 0.10 -9.03 -14.93
CA TYR A 199 -0.36 -7.65 -14.89
C TYR A 199 -1.68 -7.50 -15.66
N ALA A 200 -2.46 -6.50 -15.25
CA ALA A 200 -3.64 -6.03 -15.95
C ALA A 200 -3.38 -4.61 -16.48
N LEU A 201 -3.78 -4.36 -17.73
CA LEU A 201 -3.92 -3.02 -18.27
C LEU A 201 -5.39 -2.63 -18.19
N ILE A 202 -5.70 -1.51 -17.53
CA ILE A 202 -7.07 -1.03 -17.34
C ILE A 202 -7.23 0.38 -17.88
N ASN A 203 -8.46 0.75 -18.19
CA ASN A 203 -8.88 2.15 -18.23
C ASN A 203 -9.62 2.50 -16.93
N TYR A 204 -9.00 3.31 -16.06
CA TYR A 204 -9.55 3.62 -14.74
C TYR A 204 -10.67 4.66 -14.78
N SER A 205 -10.80 5.44 -15.87
CA SER A 205 -11.89 6.40 -16.04
C SER A 205 -13.17 5.73 -16.52
N SER A 206 -13.09 4.90 -17.57
CA SER A 206 -14.24 4.14 -18.08
C SER A 206 -14.52 2.86 -17.30
N LYS A 207 -13.69 2.53 -16.30
CA LYS A 207 -13.76 1.31 -15.49
C LYS A 207 -13.82 0.05 -16.37
N LYS A 208 -12.86 -0.07 -17.30
CA LYS A 208 -12.77 -1.22 -18.22
C LYS A 208 -11.43 -1.94 -18.08
N LEU A 209 -11.48 -3.27 -18.14
CA LEU A 209 -10.31 -4.09 -18.40
C LEU A 209 -9.95 -3.98 -19.88
N ILE A 210 -8.68 -3.69 -20.18
CA ILE A 210 -8.14 -3.71 -21.54
C ILE A 210 -7.52 -5.08 -21.83
N HIS A 211 -6.66 -5.58 -20.93
CA HIS A 211 -5.98 -6.86 -21.10
C HIS A 211 -5.43 -7.40 -19.77
N ILE A 212 -5.23 -8.72 -19.68
CA ILE A 212 -4.44 -9.39 -18.62
C ILE A 212 -3.38 -10.25 -19.30
N GLU A 213 -2.13 -10.16 -18.85
CA GLU A 213 -1.02 -10.95 -19.38
C GLU A 213 0.00 -11.26 -18.28
N THR A 214 0.90 -12.20 -18.54
CA THR A 214 2.08 -12.41 -17.72
C THR A 214 3.08 -11.25 -17.85
N ILE A 215 3.81 -10.95 -16.78
CA ILE A 215 4.88 -9.94 -16.80
C ILE A 215 5.93 -10.32 -17.85
N ARG A 216 6.24 -11.62 -17.98
CA ARG A 216 7.21 -12.14 -18.96
C ARG A 216 6.87 -11.77 -20.40
N HIS A 217 5.60 -11.87 -20.79
CA HIS A 217 5.19 -11.56 -22.16
C HIS A 217 5.04 -10.06 -22.39
N GLY A 218 4.47 -9.31 -21.44
CA GLY A 218 4.25 -7.87 -21.61
C GLY A 218 5.49 -7.01 -21.41
N PHE A 219 6.49 -7.52 -20.69
CA PHE A 219 7.75 -6.82 -20.40
C PHE A 219 8.97 -7.74 -20.60
N PRO A 220 9.34 -8.12 -21.84
CA PRO A 220 10.50 -8.97 -22.06
C PRO A 220 11.81 -8.47 -21.46
N SER A 221 11.97 -7.16 -21.22
CA SER A 221 13.16 -6.62 -20.54
C SER A 221 13.31 -7.05 -19.08
N LEU A 222 12.25 -7.60 -18.46
CA LEU A 222 12.24 -8.10 -17.10
C LEU A 222 12.56 -9.60 -16.99
N ILE A 223 12.68 -10.32 -18.10
CA ILE A 223 13.03 -11.74 -18.11
C ILE A 223 14.44 -11.93 -17.55
N GLY A 224 14.60 -12.90 -16.64
CA GLY A 224 15.85 -13.17 -15.93
C GLY A 224 16.16 -12.22 -14.79
N THR A 225 15.26 -11.28 -14.48
CA THR A 225 15.40 -10.33 -13.36
C THR A 225 14.54 -10.73 -12.17
N VAL A 226 14.75 -10.06 -11.02
CA VAL A 226 13.89 -10.25 -9.84
C VAL A 226 12.41 -9.92 -10.11
N PHE A 227 12.12 -9.10 -11.12
CA PHE A 227 10.77 -8.62 -11.46
C PHE A 227 9.97 -9.58 -12.35
N GLU A 228 10.62 -10.60 -12.91
CA GLU A 228 10.01 -11.54 -13.88
C GLU A 228 8.69 -12.16 -13.37
N ASN A 229 8.62 -12.39 -12.05
CA ASN A 229 7.49 -13.06 -11.39
C ASN A 229 6.84 -12.19 -10.31
N GLY A 230 6.89 -10.86 -10.47
CA GLY A 230 6.14 -9.92 -9.63
C GLY A 230 6.91 -8.67 -9.25
N VAL A 231 6.16 -7.64 -8.86
CA VAL A 231 6.62 -6.29 -8.53
C VAL A 231 5.96 -5.90 -7.20
N GLU A 232 6.70 -5.35 -6.24
CA GLU A 232 6.18 -5.02 -4.89
C GLU A 232 5.76 -3.56 -4.74
N ALA A 233 6.26 -2.67 -5.60
CA ALA A 233 5.72 -1.32 -5.74
C ALA A 233 6.14 -0.76 -7.10
N ALA A 234 5.37 0.19 -7.62
CA ALA A 234 5.74 0.90 -8.83
C ALA A 234 5.21 2.32 -8.82
N PHE A 235 5.82 3.20 -9.61
CA PHE A 235 5.20 4.48 -9.95
C PHE A 235 5.69 4.96 -11.32
N ALA A 236 4.88 5.77 -11.99
CA ALA A 236 5.25 6.37 -13.27
C ALA A 236 6.19 7.57 -13.04
N SER A 237 7.22 7.70 -13.87
CA SER A 237 8.05 8.91 -13.86
C SER A 237 7.27 10.11 -14.42
N HIS A 238 7.81 11.31 -14.20
CA HIS A 238 7.38 12.53 -14.88
C HIS A 238 7.84 12.54 -16.35
N ALA A 239 8.80 11.70 -16.72
CA ALA A 239 9.17 11.47 -18.11
C ALA A 239 8.17 10.55 -18.82
N THR A 240 7.97 10.80 -20.11
CA THR A 240 7.09 10.00 -20.96
C THR A 240 7.55 8.56 -21.00
N LYS A 241 6.61 7.63 -20.72
CA LYS A 241 6.79 6.18 -20.80
C LYS A 241 7.93 5.62 -19.92
N GLU A 242 8.33 6.36 -18.89
CA GLU A 242 9.30 5.92 -17.90
C GLU A 242 8.58 5.51 -16.61
N ALA A 243 8.97 4.39 -15.98
CA ALA A 243 8.40 3.92 -14.71
C ALA A 243 9.48 3.28 -13.83
N TYR A 244 9.29 3.37 -12.52
CA TYR A 244 10.14 2.73 -11.52
C TYR A 244 9.42 1.53 -10.93
N LEU A 245 10.08 0.37 -10.89
CA LEU A 245 9.61 -0.86 -10.28
C LEU A 245 10.49 -1.21 -9.08
N PHE A 246 9.90 -1.66 -7.97
CA PHE A 246 10.60 -2.00 -6.73
C PHE A 246 10.28 -3.43 -6.30
N LYS A 247 11.29 -4.13 -5.76
CA LYS A 247 11.16 -5.47 -5.20
C LYS A 247 12.33 -5.77 -4.26
N GLY A 248 12.03 -5.94 -2.97
CA GLY A 248 13.02 -6.04 -1.92
C GLY A 248 13.97 -4.84 -1.96
N GLU A 249 15.28 -5.11 -1.91
CA GLU A 249 16.32 -4.08 -1.98
C GLU A 249 16.61 -3.55 -3.40
N TYR A 250 15.92 -4.07 -4.41
CA TYR A 250 16.17 -3.79 -5.82
C TYR A 250 15.12 -2.85 -6.42
N TYR A 251 15.54 -2.07 -7.40
CA TYR A 251 14.65 -1.33 -8.29
C TYR A 251 15.12 -1.42 -9.75
N ALA A 252 14.16 -1.26 -10.67
CA ALA A 252 14.41 -1.06 -12.09
C ALA A 252 13.78 0.26 -12.52
N ASN A 253 14.50 1.04 -13.33
CA ASN A 253 13.90 2.11 -14.12
C ASN A 253 13.65 1.53 -15.52
N ILE A 254 12.44 1.61 -16.03
CA ILE A 254 12.05 1.04 -17.31
C ILE A 254 11.50 2.09 -18.24
N TYR A 255 11.76 1.92 -19.53
CA TYR A 255 10.91 2.47 -20.57
C TYR A 255 9.88 1.39 -20.91
N TYR A 256 8.60 1.66 -20.70
CA TYR A 256 7.52 0.74 -21.07
C TYR A 256 6.95 1.10 -22.45
N ALA A 257 6.51 0.08 -23.20
CA ALA A 257 6.03 0.24 -24.57
C ALA A 257 4.54 -0.15 -24.67
N PRO A 258 3.58 0.78 -24.46
CA PRO A 258 2.17 0.45 -24.62
C PRO A 258 1.86 -0.10 -26.02
N GLY A 259 1.23 -1.27 -26.08
CA GLY A 259 0.84 -1.92 -27.33
C GLY A 259 1.96 -2.65 -28.08
N SER A 260 3.20 -2.68 -27.55
CA SER A 260 4.29 -3.53 -28.07
C SER A 260 5.11 -4.14 -26.93
N THR A 261 6.18 -4.86 -27.29
CA THR A 261 7.12 -5.48 -26.34
C THR A 261 8.53 -4.90 -26.49
N ASP A 262 8.62 -3.64 -26.93
CA ASP A 262 9.88 -2.91 -27.13
C ASP A 262 10.32 -2.16 -25.85
N ASP A 263 9.92 -2.67 -24.68
CA ASP A 263 10.34 -2.14 -23.39
C ASP A 263 11.82 -2.46 -23.12
N TYR A 264 12.45 -1.63 -22.29
CA TYR A 264 13.84 -1.83 -21.91
C TYR A 264 14.16 -1.25 -20.54
N LEU A 265 15.20 -1.78 -19.90
CA LEU A 265 15.76 -1.24 -18.67
C LEU A 265 16.54 0.04 -18.96
N ILE A 266 16.10 1.17 -18.42
CA ILE A 266 16.84 2.43 -18.48
C ILE A 266 18.11 2.30 -17.61
N GLY A 267 19.26 2.47 -18.26
CA GLY A 267 20.57 2.19 -17.67
C GLY A 267 20.98 0.71 -17.72
N GLY A 268 20.21 -0.14 -18.41
CA GLY A 268 20.59 -1.49 -18.83
C GLY A 268 20.67 -2.55 -17.73
N ARG A 269 20.25 -2.23 -16.50
CA ARG A 269 20.32 -3.16 -15.36
C ARG A 269 19.37 -2.82 -14.23
N VAL A 270 19.02 -3.85 -13.45
CA VAL A 270 18.46 -3.73 -12.11
C VAL A 270 19.54 -3.17 -11.16
N LYS A 271 19.13 -2.36 -10.18
CA LYS A 271 20.03 -1.64 -9.27
C LYS A 271 19.54 -1.77 -7.83
N LEU A 272 20.45 -1.59 -6.87
CA LEU A 272 20.10 -1.47 -5.45
C LEU A 272 19.46 -0.10 -5.18
N ILE A 273 18.36 -0.10 -4.43
CA ILE A 273 17.64 1.12 -4.00
C ILE A 273 18.62 2.03 -3.27
N LEU A 274 19.21 1.54 -2.17
CA LEU A 274 20.04 2.36 -1.28
C LEU A 274 21.30 2.91 -1.94
N SER A 275 21.78 2.31 -3.04
CA SER A 275 22.95 2.82 -3.77
C SER A 275 22.61 3.97 -4.72
N ASN A 276 21.36 4.08 -5.17
CA ASN A 276 20.94 5.06 -6.17
C ASN A 276 19.89 6.05 -5.66
N TRP A 277 19.34 5.79 -4.48
CA TRP A 277 18.44 6.64 -3.72
C TRP A 277 19.04 6.92 -2.33
N PRO A 278 20.22 7.57 -2.25
CA PRO A 278 20.93 7.78 -1.00
C PRO A 278 20.11 8.41 0.12
N SER A 279 19.08 9.21 -0.18
CA SER A 279 18.24 9.81 0.87
C SER A 279 17.44 8.77 1.65
N LEU A 280 17.15 7.60 1.06
CA LEU A 280 16.41 6.50 1.70
C LEU A 280 17.29 5.64 2.64
N LYS A 281 18.62 5.78 2.64
CA LYS A 281 19.53 4.99 3.50
C LYS A 281 19.25 5.12 4.99
N LYS A 282 18.70 6.27 5.40
CA LYS A 282 18.37 6.55 6.81
C LYS A 282 16.96 6.08 7.20
N ILE A 283 16.18 5.58 6.23
CA ILE A 283 14.76 5.25 6.37
C ILE A 283 14.53 3.76 6.13
N LEU A 284 15.22 3.17 5.15
CA LEU A 284 15.04 1.78 4.74
C LEU A 284 16.24 0.89 5.14
N PRO A 285 15.99 -0.40 5.44
CA PRO A 285 14.67 -1.06 5.52
C PRO A 285 13.91 -0.74 6.82
N ARG A 286 12.60 -0.96 6.81
CA ARG A 286 11.73 -0.93 8.01
C ARG A 286 11.57 -2.31 8.63
N ASN A 287 11.33 -2.34 9.94
CA ASN A 287 11.07 -3.57 10.69
C ASN A 287 9.57 -3.83 10.80
N ASN A 288 9.15 -5.06 10.53
CA ASN A 288 7.74 -5.49 10.58
C ASN A 288 7.14 -5.59 12.02
N GLY A 289 7.95 -5.43 13.07
CA GLY A 289 7.58 -5.80 14.45
C GLY A 289 6.64 -4.86 15.21
N ARG A 290 5.96 -3.90 14.55
CA ARG A 290 5.22 -2.81 15.23
C ARG A 290 3.92 -2.35 14.56
N LEU A 291 3.30 -3.18 13.72
CA LEU A 291 2.07 -2.81 12.98
C LEU A 291 0.88 -2.41 13.87
N ASP A 292 0.81 -2.87 15.13
CA ASP A 292 -0.45 -2.78 15.90
C ASP A 292 -0.47 -1.76 17.06
N LEU A 293 0.55 -0.91 17.23
CA LEU A 293 0.66 -0.06 18.44
C LEU A 293 0.69 1.46 18.14
N HIS A 294 -0.07 1.93 17.17
CA HIS A 294 -0.33 3.37 17.06
C HIS A 294 -1.50 3.76 17.99
N THR A 295 -1.19 4.18 19.22
CA THR A 295 -2.20 4.81 20.08
C THR A 295 -2.47 6.23 19.59
N HIS A 296 -3.67 6.48 19.07
CA HIS A 296 -4.13 7.83 18.80
C HIS A 296 -4.05 8.64 20.10
N LYS A 297 -3.38 9.80 20.05
CA LYS A 297 -3.56 10.80 21.09
C LYS A 297 -4.95 11.39 20.86
N ASP A 298 -5.91 11.00 21.71
CA ASP A 298 -7.21 11.62 21.74
C ASP A 298 -7.03 13.14 21.85
N HIS A 299 -7.52 13.87 20.85
CA HIS A 299 -7.71 15.30 20.98
C HIS A 299 -8.78 15.52 22.08
N PRO A 300 -8.51 16.38 23.08
CA PRO A 300 -9.42 16.56 24.20
C PRO A 300 -10.67 17.33 23.77
N ASP A 301 -11.79 16.85 24.29
CA ASP A 301 -13.08 17.49 24.50
C ASP A 301 -13.99 17.76 23.29
N GLU A 302 -15.09 16.99 23.22
CA GLU A 302 -16.46 17.50 23.18
C GLU A 302 -17.46 16.33 23.39
N ASP A 303 -17.83 16.07 24.64
CA ASP A 303 -19.19 16.32 25.17
C ASP A 303 -19.55 15.37 26.32
N ASN A 304 -20.03 15.99 27.40
CA ASN A 304 -20.46 15.39 28.65
C ASN A 304 -21.77 14.62 28.44
N GLY A 305 -21.76 13.33 28.78
CA GLY A 305 -22.98 12.53 28.92
C GLY A 305 -22.90 11.68 30.17
N SER A 306 -23.33 12.27 31.30
CA SER A 306 -23.56 11.59 32.58
C SER A 306 -24.32 10.28 32.38
N TYR A 307 -23.72 9.16 32.82
CA TYR A 307 -24.49 8.00 33.24
C TYR A 307 -24.32 7.87 34.74
N ASP A 308 -25.30 8.43 35.45
CA ASP A 308 -25.55 8.17 36.85
C ASP A 308 -25.65 6.66 37.10
N HIS A 309 -24.95 6.25 38.15
CA HIS A 309 -25.14 4.98 38.83
C HIS A 309 -26.61 4.77 39.18
N ILE A 310 -27.15 3.61 38.80
CA ILE A 310 -28.26 3.01 39.56
C ILE A 310 -27.87 1.58 39.87
N GLU A 311 -27.58 1.35 41.15
CA GLU A 311 -27.63 0.04 41.80
C GLU A 311 -29.10 -0.40 41.94
N LEU A 312 -29.40 -1.59 41.40
CA LEU A 312 -30.21 -2.71 41.93
C LEU A 312 -30.86 -3.49 40.78
#